data_AF-A0A022RU45-F1
#
_entry.id   AF-A0A022RU45-F1
#
_cell.length_a   1.000
_cell.length_b   1.000
_cell.length_c   1.000
_cell.angle_alpha   90.00
_cell.angle_beta   90.00
_cell.angle_gamma   90.00
#
_symmetry.space_group_name_H-M   'P 1'
#
loop_
_entity.id
_entity.type
_entity.pdbx_description
1 polymer ?
#
loop_
_entity_poly.entity_id
_entity_poly.type
_entity_poly.pdbx_seq_one_letter_code
_entity_poly.pdbx_strand_id
1 'polypeptide(L)'
;ISSPALLTYRSNPPNNDGPYTKYTSTLIKYECNTVDPFDVGKKHMQFTSITILQGAVVALSLQGALAVIQETDSCLTIKAVSSSRTVPSVSSRFFKDYFAQLNGDILLVFLINEKTTSVVDKVEVFRLCFPDLKWIKVEKIQGKTLFVNQRDNFVGSAETGYRGNCIYFTQGSENKWWIYDLGSGCISPA
;
A
#
# COMPACT_ATOMS: atom_id res chain seq x y z
N ILE A 1 -2.66 -21.28 -14.91
CA ILE A 1 -3.00 -20.58 -13.64
C ILE A 1 -1.68 -20.06 -13.10
N SER A 2 -1.47 -18.74 -13.08
CA SER A 2 -0.25 -18.13 -12.55
C SER A 2 -0.20 -18.33 -11.04
N SER A 3 0.86 -18.93 -10.52
CA SER A 3 1.09 -19.02 -9.07
C SER A 3 1.06 -17.61 -8.46
N PRO A 4 0.47 -17.41 -7.26
CA PRO A 4 0.58 -16.15 -6.55
C PRO A 4 2.05 -15.85 -6.33
N ALA A 5 2.57 -14.87 -7.05
CA ALA A 5 3.96 -14.50 -7.00
C ALA A 5 4.11 -13.03 -6.70
N LEU A 6 5.06 -12.71 -5.82
CA LEU A 6 5.46 -11.35 -5.51
C LEU A 6 6.81 -11.10 -6.21
N LEU A 7 6.87 -10.04 -7.00
CA LEU A 7 8.10 -9.59 -7.65
C LEU A 7 8.60 -8.36 -6.89
N THR A 8 9.85 -8.42 -6.44
CA THR A 8 10.52 -7.28 -5.81
C THR A 8 11.91 -7.11 -6.39
N TYR A 9 12.46 -5.91 -6.27
CA TYR A 9 13.83 -5.60 -6.68
C TYR A 9 14.69 -5.43 -5.43
N ARG A 10 15.78 -6.18 -5.36
CA ARG A 10 16.83 -5.98 -4.37
C ARG A 10 17.94 -5.16 -5.00
N SER A 11 18.24 -3.99 -4.44
CA SER A 11 19.42 -3.21 -4.80
C SER A 11 20.67 -4.00 -4.40
N ASN A 12 21.56 -4.24 -5.35
CA ASN A 12 22.86 -4.84 -5.08
C ASN A 12 23.82 -3.77 -4.54
N PRO A 13 24.86 -4.17 -3.80
CA PRO A 13 25.93 -3.27 -3.40
C PRO A 13 26.53 -2.57 -4.63
N PRO A 14 26.87 -1.27 -4.53
CA PRO A 14 27.51 -0.56 -5.62
C PRO A 14 28.82 -1.27 -5.98
N ASN A 15 28.99 -1.57 -7.27
CA ASN A 15 30.27 -2.09 -7.77
C ASN A 15 31.13 -0.93 -8.27
N ASN A 16 32.38 -0.87 -7.80
CA ASN A 16 33.34 0.21 -8.04
C ASN A 16 34.48 -0.21 -8.99
N ASP A 17 34.26 -1.21 -9.84
CA ASP A 17 35.26 -1.71 -10.83
C ASP A 17 35.61 -0.71 -11.96
N GLY A 18 35.37 0.60 -11.79
CA GLY A 18 35.68 1.64 -12.78
C GLY A 18 35.42 3.07 -12.28
N PRO A 19 35.60 4.10 -13.14
CA PRO A 19 35.42 5.51 -12.75
C PRO A 19 33.96 5.90 -12.45
N TYR A 20 33.02 4.97 -12.57
CA TYR A 20 31.61 5.18 -12.32
C TYR A 20 31.07 4.09 -11.37
N THR A 21 30.30 4.52 -10.38
CA THR A 21 29.56 3.62 -9.49
C THR A 21 28.40 2.98 -10.23
N LYS A 22 28.41 1.65 -10.37
CA LYS A 22 27.32 0.91 -11.03
C LYS A 22 26.32 0.40 -9.99
N TYR A 23 25.08 0.87 -10.11
CA TYR A 23 23.95 0.34 -9.35
C TYR A 23 23.26 -0.74 -10.18
N THR A 24 23.11 -1.93 -9.60
CA THR A 24 22.34 -3.02 -10.22
C THR A 24 21.26 -3.48 -9.25
N SER A 25 20.15 -3.98 -9.79
CA SER A 25 19.07 -4.55 -9.00
C SER A 25 18.83 -5.98 -9.44
N THR A 26 18.65 -6.88 -8.47
CA THR A 26 18.27 -8.27 -8.71
C THR A 26 16.76 -8.39 -8.59
N LEU A 27 16.10 -8.95 -9.61
CA LEU A 27 14.69 -9.31 -9.52
C LEU A 27 14.56 -10.56 -8.65
N ILE A 28 13.79 -10.45 -7.57
CA ILE A 28 13.47 -11.57 -6.69
C ILE A 28 12.00 -11.93 -6.92
N LYS A 29 11.76 -13.19 -7.31
CA LYS A 29 10.43 -13.77 -7.40
C LYS A 29 10.18 -14.61 -6.15
N TYR A 30 9.16 -14.26 -5.38
CA TYR A 30 8.64 -15.10 -4.31
C TYR A 30 7.38 -15.81 -4.81
N GLU A 31 7.36 -17.14 -4.77
CA GLU A 31 6.15 -17.92 -4.98
C GLU A 31 5.50 -18.20 -3.62
N CYS A 32 4.30 -17.68 -3.43
CA CYS A 32 3.59 -17.80 -2.16
C CYS A 32 2.84 -19.14 -2.09
N ASN A 33 3.23 -19.96 -1.12
CA ASN A 33 2.56 -21.23 -0.80
C ASN A 33 1.73 -21.16 0.49
N THR A 34 1.66 -19.98 1.11
CA THR A 34 0.89 -19.76 2.33
C THR A 34 -0.58 -19.54 1.99
N VAL A 35 -1.46 -20.34 2.60
CA VAL A 35 -2.91 -20.18 2.51
C VAL A 35 -3.32 -18.85 3.13
N ASP A 36 -4.19 -18.11 2.45
CA ASP A 36 -4.77 -16.89 3.01
C ASP A 36 -5.79 -17.27 4.10
N PRO A 37 -5.63 -16.80 5.35
CA PRO A 37 -6.51 -17.16 6.45
C PRO A 37 -7.95 -16.64 6.29
N PHE A 38 -8.17 -15.66 5.40
CA PHE A 38 -9.48 -15.06 5.16
C PHE A 38 -10.10 -15.50 3.82
N ASP A 39 -9.43 -16.35 3.04
CA ASP A 39 -10.01 -16.94 1.83
C ASP A 39 -10.83 -18.18 2.15
N VAL A 40 -12.13 -18.13 1.86
CA VAL A 40 -13.07 -19.25 2.10
C VAL A 40 -12.67 -20.50 1.31
N GLY A 41 -12.09 -20.34 0.13
CA GLY A 41 -11.62 -21.42 -0.72
C GLY A 41 -10.24 -21.96 -0.33
N LYS A 42 -9.63 -21.46 0.76
CA LYS A 42 -8.27 -21.78 1.20
C LYS A 42 -7.23 -21.62 0.09
N LYS A 43 -7.41 -20.62 -0.78
CA LYS A 43 -6.43 -20.27 -1.80
C LYS A 43 -5.17 -19.69 -1.16
N HIS A 44 -4.04 -19.80 -1.84
CA HIS A 44 -2.82 -19.13 -1.43
C HIS A 44 -2.96 -17.61 -1.50
N MET A 45 -2.25 -16.90 -0.63
CA MET A 45 -2.26 -15.43 -0.60
C MET A 45 -1.82 -14.86 -1.94
N GLN A 46 -2.65 -13.99 -2.50
CA GLN A 46 -2.30 -13.10 -3.62
C GLN A 46 -2.11 -11.71 -3.06
N PHE A 47 -0.98 -11.06 -3.32
CA PHE A 47 -0.69 -9.74 -2.78
C PHE A 47 -1.14 -8.62 -3.72
N THR A 48 -1.78 -7.58 -3.19
CA THR A 48 -2.25 -6.39 -3.94
C THR A 48 -1.30 -5.22 -3.79
N SER A 49 -0.70 -5.07 -2.60
CA SER A 49 0.17 -3.95 -2.26
C SER A 49 1.37 -4.43 -1.44
N ILE A 50 2.53 -3.81 -1.64
CA ILE A 50 3.76 -4.12 -0.93
C ILE A 50 4.51 -2.85 -0.56
N THR A 51 5.23 -2.88 0.55
CA THR A 51 6.14 -1.81 0.96
C THR A 51 7.25 -2.36 1.85
N ILE A 52 8.27 -1.57 2.16
CA ILE A 52 9.40 -2.00 3.02
C ILE A 52 9.35 -1.22 4.33
N LEU A 53 9.29 -1.93 5.46
CA LEU A 53 9.39 -1.36 6.80
C LEU A 53 10.60 -1.94 7.52
N GLN A 54 11.57 -1.10 7.89
CA GLN A 54 12.72 -1.52 8.71
C GLN A 54 13.45 -2.77 8.17
N GLY A 55 13.55 -2.89 6.83
CA GLY A 55 14.20 -4.03 6.17
C GLY A 55 13.32 -5.28 5.98
N ALA A 56 12.09 -5.29 6.47
CA ALA A 56 11.09 -6.31 6.17
C ALA A 56 10.15 -5.85 5.05
N VAL A 57 9.70 -6.77 4.22
CA VAL A 57 8.64 -6.53 3.23
C VAL A 57 7.30 -6.70 3.94
N VAL A 58 6.46 -5.69 3.87
CA VAL A 58 5.08 -5.72 4.36
C VAL A 58 4.17 -5.79 3.15
N ALA A 59 3.31 -6.80 3.07
CA ALA A 59 2.45 -7.07 1.93
C ALA A 59 0.98 -7.20 2.36
N LEU A 60 0.06 -6.61 1.61
CA LEU A 60 -1.38 -6.78 1.79
C LEU A 60 -1.89 -7.83 0.80
N SER A 61 -2.63 -8.82 1.28
CA SER A 61 -3.29 -9.81 0.44
C SER A 61 -4.60 -9.26 -0.14
N LEU A 62 -5.08 -9.89 -1.21
CA LEU A 62 -6.36 -9.61 -1.85
C LEU A 62 -7.53 -9.75 -0.87
N GLN A 63 -7.43 -10.65 0.11
CA GLN A 63 -8.46 -10.80 1.14
C GLN A 63 -8.27 -9.83 2.32
N GLY A 64 -7.20 -9.04 2.33
CA GLY A 64 -6.88 -8.05 3.35
C GLY A 64 -6.01 -8.55 4.49
N ALA A 65 -5.37 -9.73 4.35
CA ALA A 65 -4.36 -10.18 5.31
C ALA A 65 -3.09 -9.35 5.15
N LEU A 66 -2.49 -8.91 6.26
CA LEU A 66 -1.15 -8.34 6.24
C LEU A 66 -0.13 -9.46 6.44
N ALA A 67 0.86 -9.56 5.57
CA ALA A 67 1.98 -10.47 5.71
C ALA A 67 3.29 -9.70 5.90
N VAL A 68 4.10 -10.14 6.86
CA VAL A 68 5.49 -9.69 7.01
C VAL A 68 6.39 -10.75 6.40
N ILE A 69 7.10 -10.37 5.34
CA ILE A 69 8.00 -11.21 4.58
C ILE A 69 9.42 -10.74 4.84
N GLN A 70 10.30 -11.67 5.19
CA GLN A 70 11.71 -11.38 5.43
C GLN A 70 12.58 -12.25 4.52
N GLU A 71 13.66 -11.67 4.01
CA GLU A 71 14.70 -12.43 3.34
C GLU A 71 15.58 -13.09 4.39
N THR A 72 15.69 -14.43 4.33
CA THR A 72 16.63 -15.22 5.13
C THR A 72 17.33 -16.16 4.17
N ASP A 73 18.66 -16.15 4.13
CA ASP A 73 19.46 -17.00 3.23
C ASP A 73 19.04 -16.93 1.75
N SER A 74 18.80 -15.70 1.26
CA SER A 74 18.31 -15.42 -0.11
C SER A 74 16.91 -15.97 -0.43
N CYS A 75 16.17 -16.40 0.60
CA CYS A 75 14.81 -16.90 0.47
C CYS A 75 13.83 -15.96 1.19
N LEU A 76 12.83 -15.48 0.46
CA LEU A 76 11.74 -14.71 1.05
C LEU A 76 10.80 -15.66 1.81
N THR A 77 10.53 -15.37 3.08
CA THR A 77 9.68 -16.19 3.95
C THR A 77 8.69 -15.32 4.69
N ILE A 78 7.41 -15.71 4.71
CA ILE A 78 6.40 -15.08 5.57
C ILE A 78 6.72 -15.43 7.03
N LYS A 79 7.05 -14.42 7.84
CA LYS A 79 7.35 -14.55 9.27
C LYS A 79 6.11 -14.35 10.14
N ALA A 80 5.16 -13.54 9.68
CA ALA A 80 3.94 -13.25 10.41
C ALA A 80 2.80 -12.89 9.47
N VAL A 81 1.57 -13.15 9.91
CA VAL A 81 0.32 -12.83 9.22
C VAL A 81 -0.62 -12.17 10.23
N SER A 82 -1.36 -11.14 9.83
CA SER A 82 -2.34 -10.49 10.71
C SER A 82 -3.47 -11.43 11.12
N SER A 83 -3.95 -11.27 12.36
CA SER A 83 -5.11 -12.02 12.87
C SER A 83 -6.44 -11.47 12.39
N SER A 84 -6.45 -10.28 11.79
CA SER A 84 -7.63 -9.64 11.22
C SER A 84 -7.38 -9.24 9.77
N ARG A 85 -8.43 -9.32 8.95
CA ARG A 85 -8.43 -8.75 7.61
C ARG A 85 -8.69 -7.25 7.66
N THR A 86 -8.15 -6.54 6.68
CA THR A 86 -8.38 -5.10 6.49
C THR A 86 -9.06 -4.86 5.17
N VAL A 87 -10.26 -4.31 5.25
CA VAL A 87 -11.12 -3.96 4.13
C VAL A 87 -11.79 -2.62 4.45
N PRO A 88 -12.32 -1.89 3.46
CA PRO A 88 -13.15 -0.72 3.71
C PRO A 88 -14.26 -1.01 4.73
N SER A 89 -14.52 -0.08 5.65
CA SER A 89 -15.56 -0.24 6.67
C SER A 89 -16.99 -0.06 6.13
N VAL A 90 -17.09 0.47 4.91
CA VAL A 90 -18.34 0.76 4.21
C VAL A 90 -18.52 -0.20 3.04
N SER A 91 -19.78 -0.43 2.66
CA SER A 91 -20.08 -1.16 1.42
C SER A 91 -19.51 -0.41 0.22
N SER A 92 -18.99 -1.15 -0.74
CA SER A 92 -18.35 -0.58 -1.93
C SER A 92 -18.63 -1.45 -3.14
N ARG A 93 -18.82 -0.83 -4.31
CA ARG A 93 -18.81 -1.54 -5.59
C ARG A 93 -17.40 -1.86 -6.04
N PHE A 94 -16.48 -0.95 -5.75
CA PHE A 94 -15.07 -1.05 -6.08
C PHE A 94 -14.26 -0.23 -5.08
N PHE A 95 -13.05 -0.68 -4.78
CA PHE A 95 -12.09 0.12 -4.04
C PHE A 95 -10.67 -0.22 -4.51
N LYS A 96 -9.73 0.71 -4.27
CA LYS A 96 -8.31 0.46 -4.39
C LYS A 96 -7.59 0.81 -3.10
N ASP A 97 -6.64 -0.03 -2.72
CA ASP A 97 -5.71 0.20 -1.63
C ASP A 97 -4.37 0.78 -2.10
N TYR A 98 -3.78 1.62 -1.27
CA TYR A 98 -2.48 2.23 -1.48
C TYR A 98 -1.69 2.25 -0.19
N PHE A 99 -0.46 1.73 -0.21
CA PHE A 99 0.50 1.95 0.86
C PHE A 99 1.23 3.28 0.68
N ALA A 100 1.26 4.08 1.74
CA ALA A 100 2.05 5.29 1.83
C ALA A 100 3.01 5.18 3.01
N GLN A 101 4.26 5.56 2.83
CA GLN A 101 5.18 5.79 3.94
C GLN A 101 5.17 7.28 4.30
N LEU A 102 4.99 7.57 5.57
CA LEU A 102 4.95 8.93 6.08
C LEU A 102 5.56 8.96 7.48
N ASN A 103 6.71 9.64 7.66
CA ASN A 103 7.40 9.72 8.96
C ASN A 103 7.73 8.36 9.62
N GLY A 104 8.01 7.34 8.80
CA GLY A 104 8.24 5.98 9.31
C GLY A 104 6.97 5.22 9.66
N ASP A 105 5.79 5.86 9.64
CA ASP A 105 4.51 5.16 9.68
C ASP A 105 4.19 4.61 8.29
N ILE A 106 3.56 3.43 8.25
CA ILE A 106 2.87 2.94 7.06
C ILE A 106 1.40 3.29 7.18
N LEU A 107 0.90 4.00 6.18
CA LEU A 107 -0.51 4.27 6.00
C LEU A 107 -1.06 3.39 4.88
N LEU A 108 -2.30 2.92 5.07
CA LEU A 108 -3.12 2.26 4.08
C LEU A 108 -4.27 3.20 3.74
N VAL A 109 -4.32 3.65 2.50
CA VAL A 109 -5.37 4.51 1.97
C VAL A 109 -6.30 3.67 1.09
N PHE A 110 -7.58 3.64 1.42
CA PHE A 110 -8.62 3.13 0.55
C PHE A 110 -9.30 4.28 -0.18
N LEU A 111 -9.29 4.22 -1.52
CA LEU A 111 -10.18 5.02 -2.36
C LEU A 111 -11.40 4.16 -2.70
N ILE A 112 -12.58 4.59 -2.27
CA ILE A 112 -13.79 3.76 -2.25
C ILE A 112 -14.84 4.35 -3.17
N ASN A 113 -15.32 3.51 -4.10
CA ASN A 113 -16.35 3.85 -5.05
C ASN A 113 -17.63 3.11 -4.60
N GLU A 114 -18.52 3.84 -3.95
CA GLU A 114 -19.72 3.30 -3.29
C GLU A 114 -20.91 3.27 -4.26
N LYS A 115 -21.12 4.36 -4.99
CA LYS A 115 -22.28 4.53 -5.88
C LYS A 115 -22.01 4.00 -7.28
N THR A 116 -20.81 4.26 -7.81
CA THR A 116 -20.38 3.87 -9.15
C THR A 116 -19.04 3.14 -9.09
N THR A 117 -18.47 2.73 -10.22
CA THR A 117 -17.12 2.17 -10.30
C THR A 117 -16.06 3.18 -10.71
N SER A 118 -16.44 4.41 -11.10
CA SER A 118 -15.54 5.42 -11.68
C SER A 118 -15.30 6.64 -10.79
N VAL A 119 -16.14 6.85 -9.77
CA VAL A 119 -16.06 8.00 -8.86
C VAL A 119 -15.77 7.51 -7.44
N VAL A 120 -14.77 8.10 -6.81
CA VAL A 120 -14.45 7.93 -5.40
C VAL A 120 -15.46 8.73 -4.58
N ASP A 121 -16.29 8.00 -3.83
CA ASP A 121 -17.30 8.57 -2.94
C ASP A 121 -16.76 8.77 -1.51
N LYS A 122 -15.81 7.91 -1.10
CA LYS A 122 -15.27 7.88 0.26
C LYS A 122 -13.78 7.56 0.21
N VAL A 123 -13.08 8.05 1.22
CA VAL A 123 -11.68 7.72 1.47
C VAL A 123 -11.54 7.28 2.92
N GLU A 124 -10.80 6.20 3.15
CA GLU A 124 -10.43 5.77 4.50
C GLU A 124 -8.92 5.66 4.61
N VAL A 125 -8.40 6.05 5.77
CA VAL A 125 -6.96 6.03 6.04
C VAL A 125 -6.74 5.24 7.31
N PHE A 126 -5.85 4.28 7.25
CA PHE A 126 -5.44 3.46 8.37
C PHE A 126 -3.94 3.56 8.57
N ARG A 127 -3.49 3.57 9.82
CA ARG A 127 -2.08 3.45 10.17
C ARG A 127 -1.79 2.04 10.66
N LEU A 128 -0.68 1.47 10.20
CA LEU A 128 -0.19 0.20 10.70
C LEU A 128 0.36 0.36 12.12
N CYS A 129 -0.15 -0.44 13.05
CA CYS A 129 0.41 -0.63 14.37
C CYS A 129 1.33 -1.86 14.35
N PHE A 130 2.63 -1.62 14.50
CA PHE A 130 3.65 -2.66 14.57
C PHE A 130 4.17 -2.78 16.01
N PRO A 131 4.48 -3.98 16.54
CA PRO A 131 4.50 -5.30 15.86
C PRO A 131 3.14 -6.01 15.81
N ASP A 132 2.07 -5.41 16.31
CA ASP A 132 0.73 -6.02 16.45
C ASP A 132 0.05 -6.42 15.12
N LEU A 133 0.54 -5.92 13.99
CA LEU A 133 -0.02 -6.13 12.64
C LEU A 133 -1.51 -5.77 12.55
N LYS A 134 -1.90 -4.69 13.23
CA LYS A 134 -3.27 -4.14 13.23
C LYS A 134 -3.32 -2.82 12.48
N TRP A 135 -4.41 -2.60 11.76
CA TRP A 135 -4.69 -1.34 11.10
C TRP A 135 -5.62 -0.49 11.96
N ILE A 136 -5.18 0.72 12.28
CA ILE A 136 -5.93 1.66 13.12
C ILE A 136 -6.43 2.79 12.22
N LYS A 137 -7.74 2.99 12.11
CA LYS A 137 -8.30 4.12 11.34
C LYS A 137 -7.81 5.44 11.93
N VAL A 138 -7.36 6.36 11.09
CA VAL A 138 -6.88 7.67 11.49
C VAL A 138 -7.69 8.79 10.84
N GLU A 139 -7.96 9.82 11.62
CA GLU A 139 -8.66 11.03 11.17
C GLU A 139 -7.67 12.16 10.84
N LYS A 140 -6.38 11.96 11.17
CA LYS A 140 -5.33 12.94 10.90
C LYS A 140 -4.02 12.29 10.48
N ILE A 141 -3.34 12.88 9.50
CA ILE A 141 -2.00 12.50 9.03
C ILE A 141 -0.95 13.57 9.40
N GLN A 142 -1.02 14.05 10.65
CA GLN A 142 -0.04 14.98 11.26
C GLN A 142 0.21 16.27 10.44
N GLY A 143 -0.81 16.77 9.74
CA GLY A 143 -0.69 18.02 8.96
C GLY A 143 0.09 17.88 7.64
N LYS A 144 0.42 16.66 7.20
CA LYS A 144 1.08 16.41 5.90
C LYS A 144 0.09 16.16 4.78
N THR A 145 0.60 16.10 3.57
CA THR A 145 -0.18 15.86 2.35
C THR A 145 0.30 14.59 1.66
N LEU A 146 -0.63 13.73 1.25
CA LEU A 146 -0.34 12.59 0.38
C LEU A 146 -0.86 12.84 -1.03
N PHE A 147 -0.19 12.25 -2.01
CA PHE A 147 -0.58 12.28 -3.42
C PHE A 147 -0.72 10.84 -3.91
N VAL A 148 -1.90 10.46 -4.38
CA VAL A 148 -2.21 9.12 -4.89
C VAL A 148 -2.58 9.24 -6.37
N ASN A 149 -1.68 8.82 -7.25
CA ASN A 149 -1.97 8.75 -8.68
C ASN A 149 -2.48 7.35 -9.03
N GLN A 150 -3.79 7.24 -9.26
CA GLN A 150 -4.45 5.96 -9.56
C GLN A 150 -4.05 5.34 -10.90
N ARG A 151 -3.55 6.15 -11.86
CA ARG A 151 -3.13 5.67 -13.18
C ARG A 151 -1.83 4.89 -13.10
N ASP A 152 -0.87 5.44 -12.35
CA ASP A 152 0.49 4.89 -12.24
C ASP A 152 0.68 4.05 -10.96
N ASN A 153 -0.38 3.89 -10.17
CA ASN A 153 -0.37 3.29 -8.82
C ASN A 153 0.76 3.86 -7.93
N PHE A 154 0.99 5.16 -8.05
CA PHE A 154 2.06 5.86 -7.36
C PHE A 154 1.53 6.63 -6.15
N VAL A 155 2.29 6.59 -5.06
CA VAL A 155 2.01 7.34 -3.83
C VAL A 155 3.21 8.19 -3.45
N GLY A 156 2.99 9.49 -3.30
CA GLY A 156 3.99 10.45 -2.82
C GLY A 156 3.50 11.19 -1.58
N SER A 157 4.41 11.89 -0.90
CA SER A 157 4.07 12.80 0.20
C SER A 157 4.79 14.13 0.04
N ALA A 158 4.19 15.20 0.57
CA ALA A 158 4.80 16.52 0.68
C ALA A 158 4.65 17.07 2.10
N GLU A 159 5.67 17.80 2.55
CA GLU A 159 5.76 18.32 3.92
C GLU A 159 5.42 19.81 4.02
N THR A 160 5.60 20.59 2.95
CA THR A 160 5.44 22.05 2.95
C THR A 160 4.80 22.54 1.66
N GLY A 161 4.07 23.65 1.72
CA GLY A 161 3.50 24.33 0.55
C GLY A 161 2.14 23.80 0.08
N TYR A 162 1.56 22.81 0.76
CA TYR A 162 0.25 22.23 0.45
C TYR A 162 -0.67 22.25 1.66
N ARG A 163 -1.97 22.07 1.40
CA ARG A 163 -2.96 21.89 2.47
C ARG A 163 -2.64 20.62 3.25
N GLY A 164 -2.30 20.80 4.52
CA GLY A 164 -2.04 19.69 5.42
C GLY A 164 -3.29 18.87 5.71
N ASN A 165 -3.09 17.65 6.19
CA ASN A 165 -4.16 16.71 6.54
C ASN A 165 -5.09 16.36 5.37
N CYS A 166 -4.53 16.25 4.17
CA CYS A 166 -5.26 16.01 2.94
C CYS A 166 -4.63 14.91 2.10
N ILE A 167 -5.47 14.23 1.32
CA ILE A 167 -5.04 13.29 0.28
C ILE A 167 -5.48 13.86 -1.06
N TYR A 168 -4.50 14.17 -1.91
CA TYR A 168 -4.73 14.48 -3.30
C TYR A 168 -4.76 13.18 -4.08
N PHE A 169 -5.75 12.98 -4.93
CA PHE A 169 -5.82 11.78 -5.76
C PHE A 169 -6.36 12.08 -7.15
N THR A 170 -5.91 11.31 -8.14
CA THR A 170 -6.51 11.34 -9.49
C THR A 170 -7.72 10.43 -9.51
N GLN A 171 -8.80 10.81 -10.22
CA GLN A 171 -9.90 9.89 -10.52
C GLN A 171 -10.50 10.14 -11.91
N GLY A 172 -11.20 9.13 -12.43
CA GLY A 172 -11.79 9.17 -13.77
C GLY A 172 -10.77 9.07 -14.91
N SER A 173 -11.27 9.09 -16.15
CA SER A 173 -10.44 9.03 -17.37
C SER A 173 -9.61 10.29 -17.61
N GLU A 174 -10.10 11.44 -17.13
CA GLU A 174 -9.49 12.76 -17.36
C GLU A 174 -8.30 13.06 -16.42
N ASN A 175 -7.97 12.16 -15.48
CA ASN A 175 -6.85 12.34 -14.55
C ASN A 175 -6.88 13.65 -13.75
N LYS A 176 -8.06 14.21 -13.55
CA LYS A 176 -8.24 15.41 -12.71
C LYS A 176 -7.90 15.08 -11.27
N TRP A 177 -7.24 16.02 -10.60
CA TRP A 177 -6.91 15.92 -9.19
C TRP A 177 -8.10 16.34 -8.34
N TRP A 178 -8.31 15.58 -7.27
CA TRP A 178 -9.30 15.80 -6.23
C TRP A 178 -8.61 15.79 -4.88
N ILE A 179 -9.21 16.47 -3.91
CA ILE A 179 -8.72 16.55 -2.54
C ILE A 179 -9.73 15.89 -1.64
N TYR A 180 -9.26 14.97 -0.81
CA TYR A 180 -9.95 14.53 0.38
C TYR A 180 -9.35 15.22 1.60
N ASP A 181 -10.14 16.04 2.29
CA ASP A 181 -9.77 16.62 3.58
C ASP A 181 -10.16 15.65 4.69
N LEU A 182 -9.17 15.13 5.43
CA LEU A 182 -9.41 14.14 6.49
C LEU A 182 -10.18 14.74 7.68
N GLY A 183 -10.06 16.05 7.91
CA GLY A 183 -10.71 16.74 9.02
C GLY A 183 -12.20 16.97 8.78
N SER A 184 -12.58 17.33 7.55
CA SER A 184 -14.00 17.51 7.19
C SER A 184 -14.65 16.25 6.61
N GLY A 185 -13.85 15.28 6.16
CA GLY A 185 -14.32 14.10 5.45
C GLY A 185 -14.88 14.42 4.05
N CYS A 186 -14.59 15.59 3.50
CA CYS A 186 -15.14 16.04 2.22
C CYS A 186 -14.19 15.75 1.06
N ILE A 187 -14.77 15.42 -0.10
CA ILE A 187 -14.07 15.30 -1.39
C ILE A 187 -14.46 16.50 -2.26
N SER A 188 -13.47 17.20 -2.82
CA SER A 188 -13.68 18.31 -3.76
C SER A 188 -12.65 18.31 -4.89
N PRO A 189 -12.91 18.98 -6.02
CA PRO A 189 -11.86 19.27 -7.00
C PRO A 189 -10.68 19.98 -6.34
N ALA A 190 -9.46 19.70 -6.81
CA ALA A 190 -8.22 20.30 -6.33
C ALA A 190 -7.93 21.67 -6.93
#